data_AF-A0A455SMI9-F1
#
_entry.id   AF-A0A455SMI9-F1
#
_cell.length_a   1.000
_cell.length_b   1.000
_cell.length_c   1.000
_cell.angle_alpha   90.00
_cell.angle_beta   90.00
_cell.angle_gamma   90.00
#
_symmetry.space_group_name_H-M   'P 1'
#
loop_
_entity.id
_entity.type
_entity.pdbx_description
1 polymer ?
#
loop_
_entity_poly.entity_id
_entity_poly.type
_entity_poly.pdbx_seq_one_letter_code
_entity_poly.pdbx_strand_id
1 'polypeptide(L)' 'MIGLPVSKRPRAEMEDLIGFFINTLVLRVNISGDPGFRNLLTHVRAMVLNAQQHQDLSFEQLVKEVHPGRDLIYI' A
#
# COMPACT_ATOMS: atom_id res chain seq x y z
N MET A 1 2.21 7.55 -7.50
CA MET A 1 1.84 6.51 -6.51
C MET A 1 3.06 6.19 -5.68
N ILE A 2 2.87 5.69 -4.46
CA ILE A 2 3.96 5.29 -3.58
C ILE A 2 3.66 3.88 -3.08
N GLY A 3 4.65 2.99 -3.15
CA GLY A 3 4.59 1.65 -2.55
C GLY A 3 5.09 1.68 -1.11
N LEU A 4 4.38 1.00 -0.22
CA LEU A 4 4.75 0.84 1.19
C LEU A 4 4.85 -0.66 1.52
N PRO A 5 6.06 -1.21 1.75
CA PRO A 5 6.20 -2.58 2.21
C PRO A 5 5.66 -2.70 3.64
N VAL A 6 4.82 -3.71 3.88
CA VAL A 6 4.23 -4.02 5.19
C VAL A 6 4.38 -5.51 5.50
N SER A 7 4.57 -5.84 6.77
CA SER A 7 4.68 -7.24 7.22
C SER A 7 3.30 -7.86 7.42
N LYS A 8 3.02 -8.98 6.76
CA LYS A 8 1.87 -9.87 7.00
C LYS A 8 2.21 -10.90 8.09
N ARG A 9 2.56 -10.44 9.28
CA ARG A 9 2.69 -11.28 10.49
C ARG A 9 1.65 -10.85 11.54
N PRO A 10 0.35 -11.14 11.32
CA PRO A 10 -0.72 -10.69 12.22
C PRO A 10 -0.77 -11.44 13.55
N ARG A 11 -0.05 -12.57 13.67
CA ARG A 11 0.01 -13.41 14.88
C ARG A 11 1.44 -13.57 15.34
N ALA A 12 1.66 -13.56 16.65
CA ALA A 12 2.97 -13.74 17.27
C ALA A 12 3.62 -15.08 16.87
N GLU A 13 2.82 -16.14 16.67
CA GLU A 13 3.29 -17.46 16.21
C GLU A 13 4.00 -17.42 14.84
N MET A 14 3.76 -16.38 14.05
CA MET A 14 4.38 -16.20 12.74
C MET A 14 5.71 -15.44 12.81
N GLU A 15 6.14 -14.92 13.96
CA GLU A 15 7.36 -14.12 14.11
C GLU A 15 8.65 -14.92 13.88
N ASP A 16 8.65 -16.20 14.26
CA ASP A 16 9.83 -17.08 14.14
C ASP A 16 9.88 -17.85 12.82
N LEU A 17 8.89 -17.67 11.94
CA LEU A 17 8.84 -18.34 10.64
C LEU A 17 9.79 -17.68 9.62
N ILE A 18 10.60 -18.51 8.95
CA ILE A 18 11.41 -18.12 7.80
C ILE A 18 10.54 -18.21 6.54
N GLY A 19 10.37 -17.09 5.83
CA GLY A 19 9.55 -17.01 4.63
C GLY A 19 9.30 -15.57 4.16
N PHE A 20 8.69 -15.42 2.98
CA PHE A 20 8.36 -14.11 2.40
C PHE A 20 6.97 -13.66 2.88
N PHE A 21 6.95 -12.86 3.94
CA PHE A 21 5.71 -12.35 4.56
C PHE A 21 5.49 -10.86 4.30
N ILE A 22 6.09 -10.30 3.26
CA ILE A 22 5.91 -8.88 2.93
C ILE A 22 4.75 -8.75 1.94
N ASN A 23 3.87 -7.78 2.18
CA ASN A 23 2.91 -7.29 1.20
C ASN A 23 3.24 -5.84 0.85
N THR A 24 2.78 -5.37 -0.31
CA THR A 24 2.95 -3.97 -0.72
C THR A 24 1.60 -3.27 -0.74
N LEU A 25 1.45 -2.23 0.08
CA LEU A 25 0.32 -1.30 -0.02
C LEU A 25 0.64 -0.25 -1.07
N VAL A 26 -0.32 0.02 -1.96
CA VAL A 26 -0.20 1.08 -2.97
C VAL A 26 -1.00 2.29 -2.50
N LEU A 27 -0.30 3.40 -2.25
CA LEU A 27 -0.93 4.65 -1.81
C LEU A 27 -1.02 5.64 -2.97
N ARG A 28 -2.25 6.11 -3.24
CA ARG A 28 -2.54 7.14 -4.24
C ARG A 28 -2.88 8.44 -3.53
N VAL A 29 -1.86 9.26 -3.28
CA VAL A 29 -2.05 10.61 -2.72
C VAL A 29 -2.59 11.55 -3.79
N ASN A 30 -3.71 12.20 -3.52
CA ASN A 30 -4.22 13.28 -4.36
C ASN A 30 -3.69 14.63 -3.83
N ILE A 31 -2.98 15.36 -4.70
CA ILE A 31 -2.43 16.69 -4.42
C ILE A 31 -3.14 17.79 -5.22
N SER A 32 -4.24 17.48 -5.92
CA SER A 32 -5.03 18.47 -6.64
C SER A 32 -5.55 19.56 -5.70
N GLY A 33 -5.62 20.80 -6.19
CA GLY A 33 -6.18 21.92 -5.43
C GLY A 33 -5.20 22.59 -4.45
N ASP A 34 -3.90 22.33 -4.60
CA ASP A 34 -2.81 22.98 -3.85
C ASP A 34 -3.04 23.00 -2.31
N PRO A 35 -3.18 21.81 -1.67
CA PRO A 35 -3.43 21.75 -0.25
C PRO A 35 -2.21 22.22 0.54
N GLY A 36 -2.43 23.10 1.52
CA GLY A 36 -1.39 23.43 2.51
C GLY A 36 -0.88 22.18 3.24
N PHE A 37 0.40 22.20 3.65
CA PHE A 37 1.12 21.04 4.20
C PHE A 37 0.35 20.29 5.31
N ARG A 38 -0.24 21.00 6.27
CA ARG A 38 -0.98 20.38 7.39
C ARG A 38 -2.24 19.63 6.92
N ASN A 39 -2.93 20.15 5.92
CA ASN A 39 -4.12 19.52 5.35
C ASN A 39 -3.71 18.27 4.58
N LEU A 40 -2.64 18.37 3.78
CA LEU A 40 -2.08 17.22 3.07
C LEU A 40 -1.66 16.11 4.05
N LEU A 41 -0.97 16.45 5.15
CA LEU A 41 -0.53 15.48 6.14
C LEU A 41 -1.72 14.77 6.82
N THR A 42 -2.78 15.51 7.15
CA THR A 42 -4.01 14.94 7.72
C THR A 42 -4.66 13.95 6.75
N HIS A 43 -4.78 14.31 5.47
CA HIS A 43 -5.32 13.42 4.44
C HIS A 43 -4.47 12.17 4.22
N VAL A 44 -3.15 12.33 4.15
CA VAL A 44 -2.22 11.20 4.00
C VAL A 44 -2.32 10.26 5.20
N ARG A 45 -2.38 10.77 6.43
CA ARG A 45 -2.56 9.94 7.64
C ARG A 45 -3.85 9.12 7.57
N ALA A 46 -4.98 9.76 7.23
CA ALA A 46 -6.26 9.07 7.13
C ALA A 46 -6.22 7.97 6.06
N MET A 47 -5.61 8.25 4.90
CA MET A 47 -5.43 7.29 3.81
C MET A 47 -4.57 6.09 4.23
N VAL A 48 -3.43 6.33 4.90
CA VAL A 48 -2.53 5.26 5.36
C VAL A 48 -3.25 4.34 6.36
N LEU A 49 -3.97 4.90 7.33
CA LEU A 49 -4.72 4.12 8.32
C LEU A 49 -5.81 3.27 7.65
N ASN A 50 -6.53 3.83 6.68
CA ASN A 50 -7.55 3.10 5.94
C ASN A 50 -6.94 1.97 5.06
N ALA A 51 -5.78 2.21 4.45
CA ALA A 51 -5.07 1.19 3.68
C ALA A 51 -4.58 0.03 4.56
N GLN A 52 -4.12 0.32 5.79
CA GLN A 52 -3.71 -0.71 6.75
C GLN A 52 -4.86 -1.64 7.18
N GLN A 53 -6.10 -1.15 7.20
CA GLN A 53 -7.28 -1.98 7.49
C GLN A 53 -7.54 -3.06 6.42
N HIS A 54 -6.96 -2.90 5.22
CA HIS A 54 -7.12 -3.82 4.09
C HIS A 54 -5.81 -4.52 3.71
N GLN A 55 -4.84 -4.57 4.64
CA GLN A 55 -3.49 -5.09 4.36
C GLN A 55 -3.43 -6.57 3.95
N ASP A 56 -4.52 -7.31 4.13
CA ASP A 56 -4.65 -8.71 3.74
C ASP A 56 -4.80 -8.90 2.23
N LEU A 57 -5.26 -7.87 1.50
CA LEU A 57 -5.32 -7.89 0.04
C LEU A 57 -3.90 -7.96 -0.55
N SER A 58 -3.60 -8.97 -1.37
CA SER A 58 -2.29 -9.06 -2.02
C SER A 58 -2.15 -8.02 -3.13
N PHE A 59 -0.91 -7.55 -3.37
CA PHE A 59 -0.62 -6.63 -4.46
C PHE A 59 -1.03 -7.20 -5.83
N GLU A 60 -0.80 -8.49 -6.04
CA GLU A 60 -1.16 -9.20 -7.28
C GLU A 60 -2.67 -9.22 -7.51
N GLN A 61 -3.45 -9.45 -6.44
CA GLN A 61 -4.91 -9.38 -6.49
C GLN A 61 -5.37 -7.94 -6.81
N LEU A 62 -4.77 -6.94 -6.17
CA LEU A 62 -5.08 -5.53 -6.45
C LEU A 62 -4.82 -5.17 -7.92
N VAL A 63 -3.67 -5.57 -8.47
CA VAL A 63 -3.33 -5.35 -9.88
C VAL A 63 -4.32 -6.06 -10.79
N LYS A 64 -4.73 -7.29 -10.45
CA LYS A 64 -5.72 -8.03 -11.22
C LYS A 64 -7.06 -7.30 -11.26
N GLU A 65 -7.55 -6.76 -10.15
CA GLU A 65 -8.84 -6.07 -10.11
C GLU A 65 -8.81 -4.69 -10.80
N VAL A 66 -7.74 -3.92 -10.58
CA VAL A 66 -7.62 -2.55 -11.11
C VAL A 66 -7.30 -2.54 -12.61
N HIS A 67 -6.82 -3.65 -13.17
CA HIS A 67 -6.40 -3.78 -14.57
C HIS A 67 -5.56 -2.57 -15.06
N PRO A 68 -4.49 -2.17 -14.34
CA PRO A 68 -3.67 -1.06 -14.78
C PRO A 68 -3.04 -1.42 -16.13
N GLY A 69 -2.94 -0.44 -17.03
CA GLY A 69 -2.19 -0.60 -18.28
C GLY A 69 -0.80 -1.11 -17.96
N ARG A 70 -0.38 -2.20 -18.62
CA ARG A 70 0.96 -2.76 -18.46
C ARG A 70 1.90 -2.07 -19.44
N ASP A 71 2.75 -1.21 -18.92
CA ASP A 71 3.96 -0.79 -19.62
C ASP A 71 5.07 -1.78 -19.25
N LEU A 72 5.37 -2.71 -20.16
CA LEU A 72 6.53 -3.60 -20.03
C LEU A 72 7.80 -2.77 -20.25
N ILE A 73 8.30 -2.13 -19.20
CA ILE A 73 9.62 -1.52 -19.22
C ILE A 73 10.63 -2.63 -18.93
N TYR A 74 11.18 -3.22 -19.99
CA TYR A 74 12.43 -3.96 -19.92
C TYR A 74 13.53 -2.92 -19.67
N ILE A 75 14.21 -3.02 -18.52
CA ILE A 75 15.47 -2.32 -18.23
C ILE A 75 16.61 -3.27 -18.56
#